data_AF-I0FEY0-F1
#
_entry.id   AF-I0FEY0-F1
#
_cell.length_a   1.000
_cell.length_b   1.000
_cell.length_c   1.000
_cell.angle_alpha   90.00
_cell.angle_beta   90.00
_cell.angle_gamma   90.00
#
_symmetry.space_group_name_H-M   'P 1'
#
loop_
_entity.id
_entity.type
_entity.pdbx_description
1 polymer ?
#
loop_
_entity_poly.entity_id
_entity_poly.type
_entity_poly.pdbx_seq_one_letter_code
_entity_poly.pdbx_strand_id
1 'polypeptide(L)'
;MRINCYILNLCRILSFFGIKRDVRVEDKDYKCLEDEFEISEVKTKNNIGSHFMATNNTEVLYDPLFLKDRGQEYHLKSKRIFRKI
;
A
#
# COMPACT_ATOMS: atom_id res chain seq x y z
N MET A 1 -25.11 -2.80 4.69
CA MET A 1 -24.17 -1.67 4.85
C MET A 1 -22.75 -2.21 4.75
N ARG A 2 -22.02 -1.99 3.65
CA ARG A 2 -20.62 -2.42 3.55
C ARG A 2 -19.77 -1.48 4.39
N ILE A 3 -19.33 -1.94 5.56
CA ILE A 3 -18.35 -1.23 6.37
C ILE A 3 -17.03 -1.35 5.61
N ASN A 4 -16.61 -0.27 4.95
CA ASN A 4 -15.27 -0.18 4.42
C ASN A 4 -14.32 -0.12 5.62
N CYS A 5 -13.70 -1.26 5.95
CA CYS A 5 -12.71 -1.33 7.01
C CYS A 5 -11.45 -0.60 6.55
N TYR A 6 -11.28 0.66 6.95
CA TYR A 6 -10.04 1.39 6.75
C TYR A 6 -9.03 0.93 7.79
N ILE A 7 -7.85 0.49 7.35
CA ILE A 7 -6.71 0.27 8.24
C ILE A 7 -6.19 1.65 8.65
N LEU A 8 -6.68 2.17 9.78
CA LEU A 8 -6.20 3.41 10.37
C LEU A 8 -4.77 3.18 10.86
N ASN A 9 -3.80 3.68 10.11
CA ASN A 9 -2.37 3.64 10.42
C ASN A 9 -1.77 2.22 10.44
N LEU A 10 -1.57 1.67 9.25
CA LEU A 10 -0.94 0.37 9.02
C LEU A 10 0.39 0.19 9.77
N CYS A 11 1.26 1.21 9.77
CA CYS A 11 2.54 1.17 10.48
C CYS A 11 2.35 0.94 11.99
N ARG A 12 1.37 1.61 12.61
CA ARG A 12 1.07 1.43 14.03
C ARG A 12 0.57 0.01 14.32
N ILE A 13 -0.26 -0.55 13.45
CA ILE A 13 -0.80 -1.91 13.59
C ILE A 13 0.32 -2.95 13.44
N LEU A 14 1.13 -2.84 12.39
CA LEU A 14 2.28 -3.73 12.18
C LEU A 14 3.25 -3.66 13.37
N SER A 15 3.55 -2.45 13.85
CA SER A 15 4.39 -2.25 15.03
C SER A 15 3.79 -2.86 16.30
N PHE A 16 2.48 -2.73 16.51
CA PHE A 16 1.77 -3.34 17.64
C PHE A 16 1.91 -4.87 17.68
N PHE A 17 1.85 -5.52 16.51
CA PHE A 17 2.08 -6.96 16.38
C PHE A 17 3.55 -7.37 16.35
N GLY A 18 4.48 -6.44 16.61
CA GLY A 18 5.92 -6.72 16.57
C GLY A 18 6.47 -6.93 15.16
N ILE A 19 5.70 -6.62 14.12
CA ILE A 19 6.13 -6.62 12.72
C ILE A 19 6.92 -5.34 12.48
N LYS A 20 8.12 -5.29 13.06
CA LYS A 20 9.13 -4.23 12.90
C LYS A 20 10.02 -4.57 11.71
N ARG A 21 9.44 -4.60 10.51
CA ARG A 21 10.27 -4.63 9.29
C ARG A 21 11.01 -3.30 9.17
N ASP A 22 12.07 -3.28 8.37
CA ASP A 22 12.78 -2.04 8.00
C ASP A 22 11.83 -1.17 7.16
N VAL A 23 10.96 -0.43 7.87
CA VAL A 23 9.90 0.40 7.30
C VAL A 23 10.44 1.80 7.07
N ARG A 24 10.47 2.24 5.82
CA ARG A 24 10.93 3.58 5.44
C ARG A 24 9.81 4.42 4.82
N VAL A 25 9.91 5.72 5.05
CA VAL A 25 9.16 6.73 4.30
C VAL A 25 10.09 7.22 3.20
N GLU A 26 9.68 7.03 1.96
CA GLU A 26 10.45 7.44 0.79
C GLU A 26 9.66 8.43 -0.06
N ASP A 27 10.38 9.19 -0.89
CA ASP A 27 9.79 10.07 -1.89
C ASP A 27 8.83 9.33 -2.82
N LYS A 28 7.79 10.02 -3.30
CA LYS A 28 6.73 9.43 -4.13
C LYS A 28 7.26 8.68 -5.36
N ASP A 29 8.38 9.15 -5.92
CA ASP A 29 8.99 8.60 -7.12
C ASP A 29 10.00 7.46 -6.85
N TYR A 30 10.27 7.17 -5.57
CA TYR A 30 11.10 6.04 -5.17
C TYR A 30 10.54 4.72 -5.70
N LYS A 31 11.41 3.89 -6.28
CA LYS A 31 11.11 2.55 -6.78
C LYS A 31 11.73 1.52 -5.86
N CYS A 32 10.96 0.48 -5.49
CA CYS A 32 11.43 -0.58 -4.59
C CYS A 32 12.67 -1.28 -5.14
N LEU A 33 13.61 -1.65 -4.28
CA LEU A 33 14.67 -2.60 -4.62
C LEU A 33 14.11 -4.02 -4.74
N GLU A 34 14.92 -4.97 -5.24
CA GLU A 34 14.50 -6.38 -5.39
C GLU A 34 14.04 -7.01 -4.08
N ASP A 35 14.73 -6.67 -2.98
CA ASP A 35 14.44 -7.09 -1.62
C ASP A 35 13.44 -6.17 -0.92
N GLU A 36 12.64 -5.40 -1.66
CA GLU A 36 11.64 -4.50 -1.09
C GLU A 36 10.25 -4.68 -1.68
N PHE A 37 9.26 -4.18 -0.95
CA PHE A 37 7.91 -3.97 -1.44
C PHE A 37 7.30 -2.71 -0.82
N GLU A 38 6.36 -2.12 -1.54
CA GLU A 38 5.62 -0.95 -1.15
C GLU A 38 4.24 -1.35 -0.66
N ILE A 39 3.78 -0.74 0.44
CA ILE A 39 2.35 -0.67 0.76
C ILE A 39 1.89 0.78 0.63
N SER A 40 0.87 0.96 -0.20
CA SER A 40 0.34 2.25 -0.59
C SER A 40 -1.13 2.40 -0.24
N GLU A 41 -1.47 3.51 0.40
CA GLU A 41 -2.83 3.97 0.58
C GLU A 41 -3.25 4.77 -0.65
N VAL A 42 -4.32 4.34 -1.30
CA VAL A 42 -4.82 4.92 -2.55
C VAL A 42 -6.30 5.29 -2.44
N LYS A 43 -6.71 6.31 -3.19
CA LYS A 43 -8.11 6.74 -3.29
C LYS A 43 -8.56 6.75 -4.75
N THR A 44 -9.69 6.12 -5.05
CA THR A 44 -10.31 6.18 -6.38
C THR A 44 -11.34 7.30 -6.44
N LYS A 45 -11.60 7.87 -7.64
CA LYS A 45 -12.57 8.97 -7.81
C LYS A 45 -14.00 8.59 -7.34
N ASN A 46 -14.38 7.33 -7.50
CA ASN A 46 -15.76 6.86 -7.27
C ASN A 46 -15.99 6.22 -5.90
N ASN A 47 -14.94 5.95 -5.11
CA ASN A 47 -15.11 5.44 -3.74
C ASN A 47 -14.85 6.54 -2.71
N ILE A 48 -15.70 6.57 -1.69
CA ILE A 48 -15.57 7.50 -0.56
C ILE A 48 -14.32 7.16 0.29
N GLY A 49 -13.78 5.96 0.13
CA GLY A 49 -12.76 5.38 1.00
C GLY A 49 -11.32 5.34 0.46
N SER A 50 -10.37 5.21 1.39
CA SER A 50 -9.00 4.77 1.09
C SER A 50 -8.92 3.25 0.98
N HIS A 51 -8.06 2.77 0.10
CA HIS A 51 -7.74 1.36 -0.07
C HIS A 51 -6.25 1.15 0.07
N PHE A 52 -5.83 -0.03 0.52
CA PHE A 52 -4.42 -0.40 0.57
C PHE A 52 -4.09 -1.34 -0.59
N MET A 53 -2.96 -1.08 -1.23
CA MET A 53 -2.38 -1.92 -2.26
C MET A 53 -0.94 -2.24 -1.85
N ALA A 54 -0.48 -3.46 -2.14
CA ALA A 54 0.90 -3.84 -1.97
C ALA A 54 1.49 -4.27 -3.32
N THR A 55 2.62 -3.70 -3.68
CA THR A 55 3.32 -3.97 -4.94
C THR A 55 4.81 -4.03 -4.69
N ASN A 56 5.54 -4.78 -5.51
CA ASN A 56 6.97 -4.55 -5.71
C ASN A 56 7.16 -3.99 -7.14
N ASN A 57 8.40 -3.72 -7.56
CA ASN A 57 8.64 -3.15 -8.89
C ASN A 57 8.13 -4.01 -10.06
N THR A 58 8.00 -5.32 -9.86
CA THR A 58 7.71 -6.30 -10.91
C THR A 58 6.32 -6.92 -10.81
N GLU A 59 5.69 -6.88 -9.64
CA GLU A 59 4.51 -7.67 -9.29
C GLU A 59 3.53 -6.90 -8.41
N VAL A 60 2.26 -7.21 -8.58
CA VAL A 60 1.19 -6.80 -7.67
C VAL A 60 1.00 -7.90 -6.63
N LEU A 61 1.40 -7.62 -5.39
CA LEU A 61 1.29 -8.56 -4.28
C LEU A 61 -0.12 -8.60 -3.70
N TYR A 62 -0.79 -7.45 -3.69
CA TYR A 62 -2.15 -7.29 -3.20
C TYR A 62 -2.80 -6.06 -3.82
N ASP A 63 -3.88 -6.25 -4.57
CA ASP A 63 -4.70 -5.16 -5.12
C ASP A 63 -6.16 -5.60 -5.15
N PRO A 64 -6.93 -5.36 -4.07
CA PRO A 64 -8.28 -5.90 -3.93
C PRO A 64 -9.28 -5.29 -4.91
N LEU A 65 -8.93 -4.17 -5.53
CA LEU A 65 -9.77 -3.49 -6.52
C LEU A 65 -9.29 -3.71 -7.95
N PHE A 66 -8.21 -4.48 -8.16
CA PHE A 66 -7.60 -4.71 -9.46
C PHE A 66 -7.30 -3.40 -10.21
N LEU A 67 -6.89 -2.36 -9.48
CA LEU A 67 -6.58 -1.04 -10.02
C LEU A 67 -5.45 -1.09 -11.05
N LYS A 68 -4.37 -1.81 -10.75
CA LYS A 68 -3.22 -1.99 -11.66
C LYS A 68 -3.62 -2.79 -12.90
N ASP A 69 -4.21 -3.97 -12.71
CA ASP A 69 -4.63 -4.86 -13.81
C ASP A 69 -5.63 -4.22 -14.75
N ARG A 70 -6.55 -3.40 -14.22
CA ARG A 70 -7.57 -2.70 -15.02
C ARG A 70 -7.10 -1.37 -15.58
N GLY A 71 -5.87 -0.94 -15.26
CA GLY A 71 -5.38 0.40 -15.60
C GLY A 71 -6.24 1.52 -15.04
N GLN A 72 -6.91 1.29 -13.91
CA GLN A 72 -7.82 2.26 -13.32
C GLN A 72 -7.04 3.36 -12.59
N GLU A 73 -7.39 4.63 -12.85
CA GLU A 73 -6.79 5.76 -12.16
C GLU A 73 -7.09 5.76 -10.65
N TYR A 74 -6.05 6.00 -9.85
CA TYR A 74 -6.15 6.23 -8.42
C TYR A 74 -5.16 7.31 -7.98
N HIS A 75 -5.48 7.96 -6.86
CA HIS A 75 -4.62 8.95 -6.23
C HIS A 75 -3.86 8.30 -5.06
N LEU A 76 -2.54 8.36 -5.10
CA LEU A 76 -1.70 7.94 -3.98
C LEU A 76 -1.81 8.94 -2.82
N LYS A 77 -2.21 8.46 -1.65
CA LYS A 77 -2.33 9.24 -0.41
C LYS A 77 -1.07 9.13 0.44
N SER A 78 -0.62 7.90 0.68
CA SER A 78 0.59 7.63 1.45
C SER A 78 1.23 6.34 0.94
N LYS A 79 2.55 6.22 1.10
CA LYS A 79 3.30 5.00 0.79
C LYS A 79 4.35 4.70 1.84
N ARG A 80 4.67 3.43 2.01
CA ARG A 80 5.71 2.93 2.92
C ARG A 80 6.45 1.79 2.25
N ILE A 81 7.78 1.82 2.36
CA ILE A 81 8.65 0.79 1.80
C ILE A 81 9.03 -0.18 2.92
N PHE A 82 9.05 -1.46 2.59
CA PHE A 82 9.35 -2.56 3.50
C PHE A 82 10.38 -3.48 2.87
N ARG A 83 11.36 -3.93 3.66
CA ARG A 83 12.31 -4.97 3.23
C ARG A 83 11.71 -6.38 3.34
N LYS A 84 11.97 -7.22 2.32
CA LYS A 84 11.71 -8.67 2.27
C LYS A 84 12.75 -9.38 3.17
N ILE A 85 12.40 -10.57 3.65
CA ILE A 85 13.27 -11.47 4.42
C ILE A 85 13.68 -12.60 3.48
#